data_AF-A0A519NH13-F1
#
_entry.id   AF-A0A519NH13-F1
#
_cell.length_a   1.000
_cell.length_b   1.000
_cell.length_c   1.000
_cell.angle_alpha   90.00
_cell.angle_beta   90.00
_cell.angle_gamma   90.00
#
_symmetry.space_group_name_H-M   'P 1'
#
loop_
_entity.id
_entity.type
_entity.pdbx_description
1 polymer ?
#
loop_
_entity_poly.entity_id
_entity_poly.type
_entity_poly.pdbx_seq_one_letter_code
_entity_poly.pdbx_strand_id
1 'polypeptide(L)' 'MNLKSTKPKLAAVSLLAAVACTSCSQVKEYQKAKLNDSEMVLSNRKIEKTELSFQSYREGASGGNSGKSGGGCGCN' A
#
# COMPACT_ATOMS: atom_id res chain seq x y z
N MET A 1 -31.79 -21.75 16.34
CA MET A 1 -31.99 -20.98 15.09
C MET A 1 -31.01 -21.49 14.03
N ASN A 2 -31.47 -21.59 12.79
CA ASN A 2 -30.96 -22.49 11.74
C ASN A 2 -29.63 -22.06 11.07
N LEU A 3 -28.49 -22.65 11.47
CA LEU A 3 -27.18 -22.44 10.82
C LEU A 3 -26.96 -23.26 9.51
N LYS A 4 -27.97 -23.98 9.00
CA LYS A 4 -27.81 -24.81 7.78
C LYS A 4 -28.09 -24.05 6.47
N SER A 5 -28.87 -22.97 6.50
CA SER A 5 -29.29 -22.20 5.31
C SER A 5 -28.33 -21.05 4.92
N THR A 6 -27.43 -20.63 5.82
CA THR A 6 -26.49 -19.51 5.61
C THR A 6 -25.17 -19.91 4.95
N LYS A 7 -24.81 -21.21 4.95
CA LYS A 7 -23.58 -21.75 4.35
C LYS A 7 -23.42 -21.50 2.85
N PRO A 8 -24.44 -21.71 1.98
CA PRO A 8 -24.28 -21.49 0.54
C PRO A 8 -24.16 -20.00 0.19
N LYS A 9 -24.84 -19.12 0.95
CA LYS A 9 -24.76 -17.67 0.76
C LYS A 9 -23.38 -17.12 1.16
N LEU A 10 -22.81 -17.62 2.27
CA LEU A 10 -21.47 -17.24 2.70
C LEU A 10 -20.39 -17.76 1.73
N ALA A 11 -20.55 -18.97 1.20
CA ALA A 11 -19.66 -19.53 0.19
C ALA A 11 -19.69 -18.74 -1.13
N ALA A 12 -20.88 -18.31 -1.57
CA ALA A 12 -21.03 -17.49 -2.77
C ALA A 12 -20.36 -16.10 -2.64
N VAL A 13 -20.48 -15.45 -1.49
CA VAL A 13 -19.82 -14.16 -1.21
C VAL A 13 -18.29 -14.30 -1.19
N SER A 14 -17.78 -15.36 -0.55
CA SER A 14 -16.35 -15.68 -0.54
C SER A 14 -15.80 -15.92 -1.94
N LEU A 15 -16.52 -16.68 -2.77
CA LEU A 15 -16.14 -16.96 -4.16
C LEU A 15 -16.12 -15.68 -5.01
N LEU A 16 -17.10 -14.79 -4.84
CA LEU A 16 -17.16 -13.51 -5.54
C LEU A 16 -16.00 -12.59 -5.16
N ALA A 17 -15.63 -12.55 -3.88
CA ALA A 17 -14.47 -11.79 -3.40
C ALA A 17 -13.15 -12.33 -3.97
N ALA A 18 -13.00 -13.65 -4.08
CA ALA A 18 -11.80 -14.27 -4.65
C ALA A 18 -11.58 -13.89 -6.12
N VAL A 19 -12.65 -13.81 -6.92
CA VAL A 19 -12.57 -13.41 -8.34
C VAL A 19 -12.17 -11.93 -8.48
N ALA A 20 -12.64 -11.05 -7.58
CA ALA A 20 -12.33 -9.63 -7.61
C ALA A 20 -10.82 -9.32 -7.43
N CYS A 21 -10.08 -10.21 -6.76
CA CYS A 21 -8.64 -10.03 -6.51
C CYS A 21 -7.73 -10.46 -7.68
N THR A 22 -8.27 -10.92 -8.81
CA THR A 22 -7.48 -11.48 -9.92
C THR A 22 -6.93 -10.44 -10.91
N SER A 23 -7.26 -9.15 -10.75
CA SER A 23 -6.89 -8.08 -11.69
C SER A 23 -5.46 -7.56 -11.56
N CYS A 24 -4.71 -7.96 -10.53
CA CYS A 24 -3.32 -7.52 -10.35
C CYS A 24 -2.39 -8.18 -11.38
N SER A 25 -1.66 -7.37 -12.16
CA SER A 25 -0.65 -7.85 -13.13
C SER A 25 0.73 -7.31 -12.79
N GLN A 26 1.77 -8.10 -13.07
CA GLN A 26 3.14 -7.69 -12.82
C GLN A 26 3.65 -6.83 -13.98
N VAL A 27 4.06 -5.60 -13.66
CA VAL A 27 4.61 -4.64 -14.63
C VAL A 27 6.12 -4.87 -14.77
N LYS A 28 6.62 -4.84 -16.01
CA LYS A 28 8.06 -4.97 -16.28
C LYS A 28 8.80 -3.73 -15.79
N GLU A 29 10.02 -3.91 -15.27
CA GLU A 29 10.82 -2.84 -14.65
C GLU A 29 10.88 -1.54 -15.49
N TYR A 30 11.12 -1.66 -16.79
CA TYR A 30 11.26 -0.50 -17.69
C TYR A 30 9.93 0.25 -17.94
N GLN A 31 8.78 -0.40 -17.71
CA GLN A 31 7.47 0.25 -17.82
C GLN A 31 7.12 1.02 -16.55
N LYS A 32 7.71 0.66 -15.40
CA LYS A 32 7.52 1.40 -14.13
C LYS A 32 7.96 2.86 -14.26
N ALA A 33 9.00 3.15 -15.03
CA ALA A 33 9.44 4.53 -15.28
C ALA A 33 8.37 5.43 -15.92
N LYS A 34 7.38 4.86 -16.61
CA LYS A 34 6.24 5.61 -17.18
C LYS A 34 5.03 5.72 -16.23
N LEU A 35 4.99 4.87 -15.20
CA LEU A 35 3.93 4.84 -14.19
C LEU A 35 4.31 5.59 -12.92
N ASN A 36 5.61 5.72 -12.65
CA ASN A 36 6.15 6.42 -11.50
C ASN A 36 5.87 7.92 -11.61
N ASP A 37 5.05 8.43 -10.70
CA ASP A 37 4.93 9.85 -10.47
C ASP A 37 6.19 10.37 -9.74
N SER A 38 6.50 11.65 -9.95
CA SER A 38 7.46 12.43 -9.17
C SER A 38 7.23 12.36 -7.66
N GLU A 39 5.98 12.20 -7.23
CA GLU A 39 5.56 12.03 -5.83
C GLU A 39 5.89 10.62 -5.28
N MET A 40 6.07 9.60 -6.13
CA MET A 40 6.37 8.21 -5.71
C MET A 40 7.85 7.98 -5.38
N VAL A 41 8.69 9.01 -5.51
CA VAL A 41 10.08 8.93 -5.09
C VAL A 41 10.12 8.92 -3.57
N LEU A 42 10.59 7.80 -3.01
CA LEU A 42 10.71 7.57 -1.56
C LEU A 42 11.71 8.51 -0.85
N SER A 43 12.27 9.52 -1.53
CA SER A 43 13.16 10.50 -0.91
C SER A 43 12.40 11.79 -0.59
N ASN A 44 12.46 12.24 0.67
CA ASN A 44 11.85 13.51 1.06
C ASN A 44 12.40 14.68 0.25
N ARG A 45 11.50 15.57 -0.17
CA ARG A 45 11.88 16.92 -0.60
C ARG A 45 12.43 17.69 0.59
N LYS A 46 13.21 18.75 0.29
CA LYS A 46 13.82 19.59 1.34
C LYS A 46 12.78 20.21 2.29
N ILE A 47 11.60 20.53 1.77
CA ILE A 47 10.49 21.18 2.50
C ILE A 47 9.78 20.17 3.42
N GLU A 48 9.66 18.91 3.02
CA GLU A 48 8.91 17.88 3.76
C GLU A 48 9.67 17.36 5.00
N LYS A 49 10.97 17.66 5.12
CA LYS A 49 11.78 17.21 6.26
C LYS A 49 11.27 17.74 7.60
N THR A 50 10.81 19.00 7.63
CA THR A 50 10.29 19.62 8.86
C THR A 50 8.92 19.07 9.23
N GLU A 51 8.06 18.86 8.23
CA GLU A 51 6.73 18.27 8.42
C GLU A 51 6.84 16.83 8.93
N LEU A 52 7.67 16.00 8.29
CA LEU A 52 7.90 14.63 8.72
C LEU A 52 8.57 14.56 10.09
N SER A 53 9.45 15.50 10.43
CA SER A 53 10.02 15.57 11.78
C SER A 53 8.94 15.84 12.83
N PHE A 54 7.96 16.70 12.53
CA PHE A 54 6.84 16.97 13.42
C PHE A 54 5.91 15.76 13.55
N GLN A 55 5.54 15.12 12.44
CA GLN A 55 4.67 13.93 12.42
C GLN A 55 5.36 12.73 13.11
N SER A 56 6.64 12.50 12.85
CA SER A 56 7.40 11.45 13.55
C SER A 56 7.49 11.73 15.05
N TYR A 57 7.69 12.99 15.45
CA TYR A 57 7.83 13.34 16.86
C TYR A 57 6.50 13.29 17.64
N ARG A 58 5.39 13.74 17.05
CA ARG A 58 4.08 13.78 17.74
C ARG A 58 3.21 12.55 17.50
N GLU A 59 3.26 11.98 16.30
CA GLU A 59 2.35 10.91 15.85
C GLU A 59 3.07 9.56 15.69
N GLY A 60 4.40 9.52 15.87
CA GLY A 60 5.18 8.28 15.68
C GLY A 60 5.19 7.81 14.23
N ALA A 61 4.90 8.69 13.27
CA ALA A 61 4.90 8.36 11.85
C ALA A 61 6.29 7.82 11.43
N SER A 62 6.31 6.58 10.95
CA SER A 62 7.53 5.90 10.49
C SER A 62 7.24 5.03 9.27
N GLY A 63 8.08 5.17 8.24
CA GLY A 63 7.97 4.42 6.97
C GLY A 63 7.46 5.26 5.79
N GLY A 64 7.59 4.72 4.58
CA GLY A 64 7.17 5.40 3.34
C GLY A 64 8.23 6.28 2.68
N ASN A 65 9.44 6.34 3.23
CA ASN A 65 10.58 7.07 2.66
C ASN A 65 11.86 6.25 2.82
N SER A 66 12.71 6.16 1.81
CA SER A 66 13.97 5.40 1.73
C SER A 66 15.11 5.99 2.56
N GLY A 67 14.80 6.74 3.64
CA GLY A 67 15.77 7.46 4.47
C GLY A 67 15.95 6.86 5.87
N LYS A 68 16.91 7.39 6.65
CA LYS A 68 17.16 6.94 8.04
C LYS A 68 15.94 7.03 8.97
N SER A 69 15.03 7.96 8.70
CA SER A 69 13.80 8.17 9.49
C SER A 69 12.62 7.32 9.01
N GLY A 70 12.70 6.73 7.81
CA GLY A 70 11.65 5.90 7.22
C GLY A 70 12.17 4.47 7.01
N GLY A 71 11.95 3.59 7.97
CA GLY A 71 12.43 2.20 7.94
C GLY A 71 11.63 1.26 7.02
N GLY A 72 11.24 1.71 5.82
CA GLY A 72 10.46 0.89 4.87
C GLY A 72 11.33 0.03 3.95
N CYS A 73 10.77 -1.05 3.40
CA CYS A 73 11.44 -1.96 2.44
C CYS A 73 11.81 -1.30 1.09
N GLY A 74 11.58 0.02 0.93
CA GLY A 74 12.11 0.76 -0.21
C GLY A 74 11.66 0.26 -1.58
N CYS A 75 10.46 -0.33 -1.68
CA CYS A 75 9.98 -0.92 -2.91
C CYS A 75 9.66 0.20 -3.94
N ASN A 76 10.56 0.37 -4.91
CA ASN A 76 10.27 0.98 -6.21
C ASN A 76 10.52 -0.09 -7.29
#